data_AF-A0A8A1LTA2-F1
#
_entry.id   AF-A0A8A1LTA2-F1
#
_cell.length_a   1.000
_cell.length_b   1.000
_cell.length_c   1.000
_cell.angle_alpha   90.00
_cell.angle_beta   90.00
_cell.angle_gamma   90.00
#
_symmetry.space_group_name_H-M   'P 1'
#
loop_
_entity.id
_entity.type
_entity.pdbx_description
1 polymer ?
#
loop_
_entity_poly.entity_id
_entity_poly.type
_entity_poly.pdbx_seq_one_letter_code
_entity_poly.pdbx_strand_id
1 'polypeptide(L)'
;MIVSDLLADMCEKWVRDTSLKEDSCYFSLHHPDISVNNIFIDEEYNITCLIDWAFCSSVPLSSAITEPGLPQSRHELPEVFREEFRRGFSEAAYSTSNRADPAENALLCRILQLSHPMWLISRLLSFDTVVDYPVLNDLWVITNPNKGHLLEEFKIRQSQDTYMGVHALLKEDDDHSRAAEEKHFKKGTQVDLTVARKLTLVSQWSSRYGQHGFVGLRVASSAFKTGEALWKWIDRCMIDLQEMYG
;
A
#
# COMPACT_ATOMS: atom_id res chain seq x y z
N MET A 1 1.88 -5.63 -14.40
CA MET A 1 1.87 -7.07 -14.71
C MET A 1 2.29 -7.89 -13.50
N ILE A 2 3.57 -7.92 -13.09
CA ILE A 2 4.01 -8.72 -11.91
C ILE A 2 3.21 -8.39 -10.63
N VAL A 3 3.09 -7.12 -10.26
CA VAL A 3 2.35 -6.71 -9.05
C VAL A 3 0.88 -7.10 -9.13
N SER A 4 0.27 -7.01 -10.32
CA SER A 4 -1.12 -7.40 -10.54
C SER A 4 -1.32 -8.90 -10.35
N ASP A 5 -0.47 -9.72 -10.96
CA ASP A 5 -0.56 -11.17 -10.87
C ASP A 5 -0.26 -11.63 -9.43
N LEU A 6 0.72 -11.01 -8.79
CA LEU A 6 1.03 -11.25 -7.39
C LEU A 6 -0.15 -10.90 -6.48
N LEU A 7 -0.80 -9.76 -6.71
CA LEU A 7 -1.98 -9.35 -5.96
C LEU A 7 -3.14 -10.33 -6.18
N ALA A 8 -3.35 -10.78 -7.42
CA ALA A 8 -4.35 -11.80 -7.73
C ALA A 8 -4.07 -13.11 -6.98
N ASP A 9 -2.83 -13.60 -6.99
CA ASP A 9 -2.43 -14.81 -6.27
C ASP A 9 -2.65 -14.68 -4.75
N MET A 10 -2.30 -13.52 -4.18
CA MET A 10 -2.50 -13.22 -2.76
C MET A 10 -3.98 -13.16 -2.39
N CYS A 11 -4.81 -12.50 -3.20
CA CYS A 11 -6.26 -12.44 -3.02
C CYS A 11 -6.89 -13.83 -3.10
N GLU A 12 -6.55 -14.62 -4.12
CA GLU A 12 -7.07 -15.98 -4.29
C GLU A 12 -6.70 -16.86 -3.09
N LYS A 13 -5.45 -16.76 -2.63
CA LYS A 13 -4.98 -17.48 -1.45
C LYS A 13 -5.72 -17.07 -0.18
N TRP A 14 -5.83 -15.76 0.07
CA TRP A 14 -6.55 -15.25 1.23
C TRP A 14 -8.02 -15.70 1.21
N VAL A 15 -8.72 -15.55 0.09
CA VAL A 15 -10.12 -16.00 -0.05
C VAL A 15 -10.24 -17.50 0.20
N ARG A 16 -9.37 -18.32 -0.38
CA ARG A 16 -9.39 -19.77 -0.15
C ARG A 16 -9.18 -20.14 1.33
N ASP A 17 -8.28 -19.44 2.00
CA ASP A 17 -7.85 -19.76 3.37
C ASP A 17 -8.82 -19.17 4.43
N THR A 18 -9.61 -18.14 4.07
CA THR A 18 -10.46 -17.38 5.00
C THR A 18 -11.94 -17.29 4.62
N SER A 19 -12.34 -17.78 3.45
CA SER A 19 -13.73 -17.70 3.00
C SER A 19 -14.66 -18.43 3.98
N LEU A 20 -15.59 -17.66 4.53
CA LEU A 20 -16.67 -18.17 5.34
C LEU A 20 -17.87 -18.36 4.41
N LYS A 21 -18.42 -19.58 4.34
CA LYS A 21 -19.61 -19.88 3.51
C LYS A 21 -20.81 -19.00 3.85
N GLU A 22 -20.84 -18.46 5.06
CA GLU A 22 -21.90 -17.56 5.53
C GLU A 22 -21.72 -16.11 5.02
N ASP A 23 -20.51 -15.70 4.64
CA ASP A 23 -20.21 -14.35 4.10
C ASP A 23 -20.80 -14.14 2.68
N SER A 24 -20.96 -15.22 1.89
CA SER A 24 -21.40 -15.09 0.48
C SER A 24 -22.87 -14.68 0.28
N CYS A 25 -23.65 -14.54 1.36
CA CYS A 25 -25.10 -14.32 1.28
C CYS A 25 -25.56 -12.98 1.85
N TYR A 26 -24.67 -12.17 2.43
CA TYR A 26 -25.03 -10.93 3.11
C TYR A 26 -24.22 -9.74 2.60
N PHE A 27 -24.93 -8.71 2.13
CA PHE A 27 -24.33 -7.42 1.81
C PHE A 27 -24.73 -6.42 2.88
N SER A 28 -23.75 -5.77 3.49
CA SER A 28 -23.94 -4.74 4.51
C SER A 28 -23.75 -3.36 3.93
N LEU A 29 -24.49 -2.39 4.46
CA LEU A 29 -24.27 -0.99 4.15
C LEU A 29 -22.94 -0.54 4.77
N HIS A 30 -22.04 -0.01 3.95
CA HIS A 30 -20.71 0.43 4.34
C HIS A 30 -20.56 1.93 4.15
N HIS A 31 -19.97 2.57 5.16
CA HIS A 31 -19.60 3.96 5.15
C HIS A 31 -18.18 4.12 4.60
N PRO A 32 -17.96 4.78 3.47
CA PRO A 32 -16.66 4.79 2.79
C PRO A 32 -15.60 5.61 3.51
N ASP A 33 -16.00 6.61 4.31
CA ASP A 33 -15.08 7.52 4.98
C ASP A 33 -15.32 7.59 6.49
N ILE A 34 -15.12 6.48 7.19
CA ILE A 34 -15.08 6.51 8.66
C ILE A 34 -13.81 7.23 9.10
N SER A 35 -13.94 8.52 9.40
CA SER A 35 -12.90 9.41 9.89
C SER A 35 -13.39 10.17 11.13
N VAL A 36 -12.47 10.75 11.91
CA VAL A 36 -12.85 11.50 13.13
C VAL A 36 -13.77 12.70 12.84
N ASN A 37 -13.74 13.25 11.63
CA ASN A 37 -14.60 14.37 11.24
C ASN A 37 -16.05 13.94 10.98
N ASN A 38 -16.26 12.65 10.71
CA ASN A 38 -17.57 12.08 10.38
C ASN A 38 -18.21 11.35 11.56
N ILE A 39 -17.56 11.34 12.73
CA ILE A 39 -18.04 10.71 13.96
C ILE A 39 -18.26 11.80 15.02
N PHE A 40 -19.50 11.96 15.47
CA PHE A 40 -19.83 12.82 16.60
C PHE A 40 -19.97 11.98 17.87
N ILE A 41 -19.41 12.51 18.95
CA ILE A 41 -19.47 11.91 20.29
C ILE A 41 -20.04 12.90 21.31
N ASP A 42 -20.67 12.39 22.36
CA ASP A 42 -21.07 13.17 23.54
C ASP A 42 -19.94 13.31 24.57
N GLU A 43 -20.24 13.90 25.74
CA GLU A 43 -19.29 14.11 26.84
C GLU A 43 -18.81 12.79 27.47
N GLU A 44 -19.58 11.72 27.32
CA GLU A 44 -19.29 10.37 27.78
C GLU A 44 -18.64 9.48 26.69
N TYR A 45 -18.25 10.05 25.55
CA TYR A 45 -17.64 9.35 24.40
C TYR A 45 -18.56 8.35 23.67
N ASN A 46 -19.87 8.43 23.83
CA ASN A 46 -20.80 7.62 23.03
C ASN A 46 -20.96 8.23 21.63
N ILE A 47 -21.00 7.39 20.59
CA ILE A 47 -21.28 7.85 19.22
C ILE A 47 -22.73 8.33 19.14
N THR A 48 -22.93 9.63 18.92
CA THR A 48 -24.26 10.24 18.78
C THR A 48 -24.71 10.34 17.34
N CYS A 49 -23.77 10.43 16.39
CA CYS A 49 -24.08 10.58 14.97
C CYS A 49 -22.90 10.14 14.10
N LEU A 50 -23.24 9.54 12.95
CA LEU A 50 -22.35 9.35 11.81
C LEU A 50 -22.90 10.15 10.63
N ILE A 51 -22.08 10.99 10.00
CA ILE A 51 -22.47 11.84 8.88
C ILE A 51 -21.70 11.47 7.60
N ASP A 52 -22.02 12.14 6.49
CA ASP A 52 -21.35 12.00 5.19
C ASP A 52 -21.54 10.64 4.50
N TRP A 53 -22.78 10.15 4.53
CA TRP A 53 -23.20 8.91 3.86
C TRP A 53 -23.35 9.03 2.34
N ALA A 54 -22.95 10.13 1.72
CA ALA A 54 -23.25 10.43 0.30
C ALA A 54 -22.70 9.37 -0.67
N PHE A 55 -21.65 8.66 -0.28
CA PHE A 55 -21.00 7.62 -1.07
C PHE A 55 -21.14 6.21 -0.47
N CYS A 56 -22.12 5.99 0.41
CA CYS A 56 -22.35 4.67 1.00
C CYS A 56 -22.66 3.62 -0.06
N SER A 57 -22.21 2.38 0.17
CA SER A 57 -22.40 1.27 -0.76
C SER A 57 -22.69 -0.03 -0.01
N SER A 58 -23.33 -0.97 -0.70
CA SER A 58 -23.50 -2.33 -0.19
C SER A 58 -22.27 -3.16 -0.52
N VAL A 59 -21.60 -3.71 0.48
CA VAL A 59 -20.36 -4.51 0.33
C VAL A 59 -20.49 -5.84 1.06
N PRO A 60 -19.66 -6.86 0.71
CA PRO A 60 -19.57 -8.09 1.49
C PRO A 60 -19.27 -7.81 2.97
N LEU A 61 -19.70 -8.69 3.87
CA LEU A 61 -19.56 -8.46 5.31
C LEU A 61 -18.09 -8.35 5.72
N SER A 62 -17.21 -9.12 5.08
CA SER A 62 -15.74 -9.02 5.24
C SER A 62 -15.15 -7.65 4.87
N SER A 63 -15.80 -6.87 4.00
CA SER A 63 -15.40 -5.50 3.71
C SER A 63 -16.00 -4.50 4.69
N ALA A 64 -17.24 -4.72 5.13
CA ALA A 64 -17.93 -3.85 6.09
C ALA A 64 -17.33 -3.94 7.50
N ILE A 65 -16.87 -5.14 7.90
CA ILE A 65 -16.29 -5.41 9.21
C ILE A 65 -14.77 -5.44 9.07
N THR A 66 -14.18 -4.25 9.00
CA THR A 66 -12.74 -4.04 9.07
C THR A 66 -12.42 -3.07 10.20
N GLU A 67 -11.20 -3.12 10.73
CA GLU A 67 -10.74 -2.02 11.59
C GLU A 67 -10.80 -0.71 10.79
N PRO A 68 -11.36 0.39 11.36
CA PRO A 68 -11.42 1.67 10.65
C PRO A 68 -10.02 2.21 10.38
N GLY A 69 -9.92 3.29 9.61
CA GLY A 69 -8.69 4.10 9.59
C GLY A 69 -8.89 5.38 10.39
N LEU A 70 -7.97 5.73 11.28
CA LEU A 70 -8.05 6.95 12.10
C LEU A 70 -6.68 7.64 12.20
N PRO A 71 -6.62 8.99 12.21
CA PRO A 71 -7.75 9.92 12.28
C PRO A 71 -8.51 10.13 10.97
N GLN A 72 -7.89 9.82 9.84
CA GLN A 72 -8.57 9.75 8.53
C GLN A 72 -8.69 8.29 8.11
N SER A 73 -9.72 7.95 7.34
CA SER A 73 -10.04 6.58 6.89
C SER A 73 -8.88 5.84 6.22
N ARG A 74 -7.91 6.56 5.67
CA ARG A 74 -6.69 6.02 5.04
C ARG A 74 -5.55 5.65 6.01
N HIS A 75 -5.59 6.13 7.24
CA HIS A 75 -4.52 5.92 8.22
C HIS A 75 -4.76 4.63 8.99
N GLU A 76 -3.80 3.71 8.95
CA GLU A 76 -3.89 2.49 9.74
C GLU A 76 -3.95 2.80 11.24
N LEU A 77 -4.82 2.10 11.96
CA LEU A 77 -4.81 2.18 13.41
C LEU A 77 -3.51 1.58 13.96
N PRO A 78 -2.80 2.28 14.87
CA PRO A 78 -1.74 1.68 15.68
C PRO A 78 -2.19 0.38 16.35
N GLU A 79 -1.30 -0.61 16.46
CA GLU A 79 -1.63 -1.95 16.96
C GLU A 79 -2.39 -1.95 18.30
N VAL A 80 -1.95 -1.11 19.24
CA VAL A 80 -2.62 -0.95 20.55
C VAL A 80 -4.09 -0.56 20.38
N PHE A 81 -4.41 0.34 19.46
CA PHE A 81 -5.80 0.75 19.21
C PHE A 81 -6.59 -0.29 18.43
N ARG A 82 -5.93 -1.12 17.62
CA ARG A 82 -6.59 -2.24 16.93
C ARG A 82 -7.05 -3.31 17.93
N GLU A 83 -6.23 -3.62 18.92
CA GLU A 83 -6.59 -4.55 20.00
C GLU A 83 -7.78 -4.02 20.79
N GLU A 84 -7.75 -2.75 21.18
CA GLU A 84 -8.86 -2.10 21.89
C GLU A 84 -10.14 -2.04 21.04
N PHE A 85 -10.03 -1.75 19.75
CA PHE A 85 -11.16 -1.77 18.83
C PHE A 85 -11.78 -3.17 18.75
N ARG A 86 -10.97 -4.22 18.57
CA ARG A 86 -11.44 -5.62 18.52
C ARG A 86 -12.13 -6.03 19.82
N ARG A 87 -11.59 -5.60 20.96
CA ARG A 87 -12.17 -5.83 22.28
C ARG A 87 -13.53 -5.14 22.40
N GLY A 88 -13.60 -3.83 22.12
CA GLY A 88 -14.84 -3.06 22.17
C GLY A 88 -15.90 -3.57 21.18
N PHE A 89 -15.49 -3.99 19.98
CA PHE A 89 -16.39 -4.61 18.99
C PHE A 89 -16.99 -5.91 19.52
N SER A 90 -16.16 -6.76 20.14
CA SER A 90 -16.62 -8.01 20.75
C SER A 90 -17.57 -7.72 21.91
N GLU A 91 -17.21 -6.81 22.82
CA GLU A 91 -18.05 -6.38 23.93
C GLU A 91 -19.40 -5.84 23.42
N ALA A 92 -19.42 -5.00 22.39
CA ALA A 92 -20.65 -4.48 21.79
C ALA A 92 -21.52 -5.58 21.17
N ALA A 93 -20.92 -6.52 20.43
CA ALA A 93 -21.63 -7.64 19.83
C ALA A 93 -22.38 -8.48 20.88
N TYR A 94 -21.82 -8.63 22.09
CA TYR A 94 -22.44 -9.40 23.18
C TYR A 94 -23.23 -8.56 24.21
N SER A 95 -23.03 -7.24 24.27
CA SER A 95 -23.68 -6.36 25.26
C SER A 95 -25.02 -5.81 24.77
N THR A 96 -25.22 -5.70 23.45
CA THR A 96 -26.50 -5.23 22.93
C THR A 96 -27.58 -6.23 23.35
N SER A 97 -28.58 -5.78 24.12
CA SER A 97 -29.76 -6.58 24.50
C SER A 97 -30.66 -6.95 23.30
N ASN A 98 -30.13 -6.87 22.08
CA ASN A 98 -30.77 -7.25 20.84
C ASN A 98 -30.48 -8.73 20.55
N ARG A 99 -31.57 -9.50 20.52
CA ARG A 99 -31.97 -10.71 19.79
C ARG A 99 -31.08 -11.31 18.66
N ALA A 100 -29.77 -11.06 18.59
CA ALA A 100 -28.89 -11.71 17.64
C ALA A 100 -28.53 -13.12 18.13
N ASP A 101 -28.44 -14.06 17.20
CA ASP A 101 -28.01 -15.42 17.48
C ASP A 101 -26.54 -15.39 17.97
N PRO A 102 -26.18 -16.03 19.10
CA PRO A 102 -24.78 -16.16 19.51
C PRO A 102 -23.85 -16.65 18.40
N ALA A 103 -24.35 -17.46 17.47
CA ALA A 103 -23.58 -17.90 16.29
C ALA A 103 -23.27 -16.74 15.32
N GLU A 104 -24.20 -15.80 15.13
CA GLU A 104 -24.01 -14.62 14.30
C GLU A 104 -22.97 -13.68 14.92
N ASN A 105 -23.05 -13.42 16.23
CA ASN A 105 -22.06 -12.61 16.93
C ASN A 105 -20.66 -13.21 16.87
N ALA A 106 -20.55 -14.53 17.00
CA ALA A 106 -19.28 -15.23 16.83
C ALA A 106 -18.74 -15.12 15.40
N LEU A 107 -19.62 -15.17 14.39
CA LEU A 107 -19.27 -14.95 12.99
C LEU A 107 -18.72 -13.53 12.76
N LEU A 108 -19.40 -12.49 13.24
CA LEU A 108 -18.95 -11.09 13.11
C LEU A 108 -17.55 -10.89 13.72
N CYS A 109 -17.33 -11.40 14.93
CA CYS A 109 -16.02 -11.31 15.59
C CYS A 109 -14.94 -12.06 14.81
N ARG A 110 -15.27 -13.23 14.25
CA ARG A 110 -14.34 -14.02 13.42
C ARG A 110 -14.00 -13.32 12.11
N ILE A 111 -14.99 -12.67 11.47
CA ILE A 111 -14.76 -11.87 10.28
C ILE A 111 -13.79 -10.73 10.59
N LEU A 112 -14.03 -9.98 11.68
CA LEU A 112 -13.13 -8.89 12.07
C LEU A 112 -11.69 -9.36 12.25
N GLN A 113 -11.48 -10.50 12.92
CA GLN A 113 -10.15 -11.08 13.11
C GLN A 113 -9.43 -11.43 11.79
N LEU A 114 -10.19 -11.76 10.74
CA LEU A 114 -9.67 -12.14 9.43
C LEU A 114 -9.69 -10.99 8.41
N SER A 115 -10.17 -9.80 8.81
CA SER A 115 -10.48 -8.68 7.92
C SER A 115 -9.28 -7.81 7.54
N HIS A 116 -8.17 -7.89 8.26
CA HIS A 116 -7.03 -6.99 8.02
C HIS A 116 -6.46 -7.06 6.59
N PRO A 117 -6.34 -8.23 5.94
CA PRO A 117 -5.99 -8.29 4.51
C PRO A 117 -6.97 -7.52 3.61
N MET A 118 -8.27 -7.54 3.91
CA MET A 118 -9.27 -6.75 3.18
C MET A 118 -9.02 -5.25 3.35
N TRP A 119 -8.64 -4.81 4.55
CA TRP A 119 -8.23 -3.42 4.79
C TRP A 119 -7.05 -3.03 3.87
N LEU A 120 -5.97 -3.82 3.86
CA LEU A 120 -4.80 -3.59 3.00
C LEU A 120 -5.14 -3.60 1.50
N ILE A 121 -5.91 -4.60 1.05
CA ILE A 121 -6.36 -4.72 -0.35
C ILE A 121 -7.20 -3.52 -0.76
N SER A 122 -8.14 -3.08 0.09
CA SER A 122 -9.01 -1.95 -0.22
C SER A 122 -8.20 -0.69 -0.53
N ARG A 123 -7.11 -0.44 0.21
CA ARG A 123 -6.22 0.72 0.01
C ARG A 123 -5.41 0.62 -1.28
N LEU A 124 -4.88 -0.56 -1.60
CA LEU A 124 -4.17 -0.80 -2.84
C LEU A 124 -5.08 -0.61 -4.06
N LEU A 125 -6.33 -1.10 -3.98
CA LEU A 125 -7.30 -1.01 -5.07
C LEU A 125 -7.96 0.37 -5.21
N SER A 126 -8.07 1.12 -4.11
CA SER A 126 -8.59 2.49 -4.12
C SER A 126 -7.54 3.54 -4.47
N PHE A 127 -6.26 3.14 -4.64
CA PHE A 127 -5.14 4.06 -4.86
C PHE A 127 -5.05 5.18 -3.80
N ASP A 128 -5.38 4.86 -2.55
CA ASP A 128 -5.50 5.83 -1.44
C ASP A 128 -4.24 5.88 -0.53
N THR A 129 -3.21 5.14 -0.91
CA THR A 129 -1.92 5.04 -0.21
C THR A 129 -0.96 6.16 -0.66
N VAL A 130 -0.07 6.60 0.24
CA VAL A 130 1.08 7.45 -0.16
C VAL A 130 2.23 6.60 -0.71
N VAL A 131 2.41 5.40 -0.14
CA VAL A 131 3.47 4.47 -0.50
C VAL A 131 2.87 3.05 -0.52
N ASP A 132 2.80 2.43 -1.68
CA ASP A 132 2.17 1.11 -1.86
C ASP A 132 2.99 -0.04 -1.31
N TYR A 133 4.33 0.10 -1.32
CA TYR A 133 5.21 -1.02 -1.02
C TYR A 133 5.02 -1.61 0.40
N PRO A 134 4.92 -0.81 1.48
CA PRO A 134 4.66 -1.34 2.82
C PRO A 134 3.33 -2.12 2.89
N VAL A 135 2.26 -1.56 2.35
CA VAL A 135 0.92 -2.19 2.32
C VAL A 135 0.96 -3.52 1.58
N LEU A 136 1.64 -3.56 0.43
CA LEU A 136 1.83 -4.78 -0.35
C LEU A 136 2.70 -5.81 0.37
N ASN A 137 3.74 -5.35 1.08
CA ASN A 137 4.63 -6.21 1.86
C ASN A 137 3.89 -6.85 3.04
N ASP A 138 3.05 -6.09 3.74
CA ASP A 138 2.30 -6.61 4.88
C ASP A 138 1.26 -7.64 4.42
N LEU A 139 0.58 -7.36 3.29
CA LEU A 139 -0.30 -8.33 2.65
C LEU A 139 0.46 -9.60 2.23
N TRP A 140 1.68 -9.46 1.71
CA TRP A 140 2.54 -10.60 1.37
C TRP A 140 2.91 -11.44 2.59
N VAL A 141 3.33 -10.81 3.69
CA VAL A 141 3.69 -11.50 4.94
C VAL A 141 2.49 -12.27 5.50
N ILE A 142 1.30 -11.67 5.47
CA ILE A 142 0.08 -12.32 5.97
C ILE A 142 -0.33 -13.50 5.10
N THR A 143 -0.33 -13.33 3.78
CA THR A 143 -0.77 -14.38 2.85
C THR A 143 0.29 -15.45 2.62
N ASN A 144 1.58 -15.14 2.83
CA ASN A 144 2.70 -16.02 2.55
C ASN A 144 3.73 -16.04 3.70
N PRO A 145 3.33 -16.44 4.92
CA PRO A 145 4.19 -16.34 6.12
C PRO A 145 5.46 -17.20 6.05
N ASN A 146 5.44 -18.26 5.24
CA ASN A 146 6.57 -19.17 5.05
C ASN A 146 7.39 -18.88 3.79
N LYS A 147 7.06 -17.83 3.04
CA LYS A 147 7.87 -17.40 1.89
C LYS A 147 8.88 -16.34 2.31
N GLY A 148 9.95 -16.22 1.53
CA GLY A 148 10.96 -15.20 1.71
C GLY A 148 10.43 -13.77 1.52
N HIS A 149 11.34 -12.82 1.44
CA HIS A 149 10.96 -11.41 1.33
C HIS A 149 10.24 -11.13 0.00
N LEU A 150 9.26 -10.21 0.03
CA LEU A 150 8.52 -9.79 -1.17
C LEU A 150 9.46 -9.35 -2.32
N LEU A 151 10.54 -8.66 -1.98
CA LEU A 151 11.53 -8.22 -2.97
C LEU A 151 12.23 -9.39 -3.68
N GLU A 152 12.44 -10.51 -3.01
CA GLU A 152 13.01 -11.71 -3.61
C GLU A 152 12.02 -12.37 -4.57
N GLU A 153 10.74 -12.44 -4.18
CA GLU A 153 9.67 -12.91 -5.07
C GLU A 153 9.59 -12.06 -6.35
N PHE A 154 9.73 -10.74 -6.24
CA PHE A 154 9.78 -9.89 -7.42
C PHE A 154 10.97 -10.23 -8.32
N LYS A 155 12.16 -10.47 -7.77
CA LYS A 155 13.33 -10.86 -8.56
C LYS A 155 13.12 -12.21 -9.25
N ILE A 156 12.52 -13.17 -8.54
CA ILE A 156 12.20 -14.48 -9.10
C ILE A 156 11.24 -14.31 -10.28
N ARG A 157 10.12 -13.60 -10.10
CA ARG A 157 9.15 -13.37 -11.18
C ARG A 157 9.76 -12.60 -12.36
N GLN A 158 10.55 -11.57 -12.10
CA GLN A 158 11.25 -10.82 -13.16
C GLN A 158 12.16 -11.69 -14.03
N SER A 159 12.72 -12.76 -13.47
CA SER A 159 13.59 -13.70 -14.20
C SER A 159 12.84 -14.74 -15.04
N GLN A 160 11.51 -14.80 -14.94
CA GLN A 160 10.71 -15.73 -15.75
C GLN A 160 10.53 -15.21 -17.18
N ASP A 161 10.58 -16.13 -18.14
CA ASP A 161 10.51 -15.82 -19.58
C ASP A 161 9.29 -14.96 -19.95
N THR A 162 8.13 -15.21 -19.33
CA THR A 162 6.90 -14.44 -19.55
C THR A 162 7.09 -12.95 -19.22
N TYR A 163 7.71 -12.64 -18.08
CA TYR A 163 7.91 -11.25 -17.65
C TYR A 163 9.10 -10.60 -18.36
N MET A 164 10.14 -11.37 -18.71
CA MET A 164 11.23 -10.89 -19.56
C MET A 164 10.73 -10.48 -20.95
N GLY A 165 9.84 -11.29 -21.55
CA GLY A 165 9.21 -10.98 -22.84
C GLY A 165 8.38 -9.70 -22.79
N VAL A 166 7.54 -9.53 -21.77
CA VAL A 166 6.76 -8.29 -21.64
C VAL A 166 7.63 -7.08 -21.33
N HIS A 167 8.68 -7.23 -20.52
CA HIS A 167 9.64 -6.15 -20.32
C HIS A 167 10.33 -5.75 -21.63
N ALA A 168 10.69 -6.71 -22.49
CA ALA A 168 11.25 -6.42 -23.81
C ALA A 168 10.27 -5.66 -24.70
N LEU A 169 9.00 -6.07 -24.75
CA LEU A 169 7.95 -5.37 -25.48
C LEU A 169 7.75 -3.93 -24.97
N LEU A 170 7.62 -3.74 -23.66
CA LEU A 170 7.47 -2.40 -23.07
C LEU A 170 8.68 -1.50 -23.36
N LYS A 171 9.87 -2.09 -23.46
CA LYS A 171 11.09 -1.35 -23.79
C LYS A 171 11.14 -0.90 -25.26
N GLU A 172 10.49 -1.61 -26.18
CA GLU A 172 10.40 -1.18 -27.58
C GLU A 172 9.54 0.07 -27.75
N ASP A 173 8.54 0.26 -26.86
CA ASP A 173 7.67 1.43 -26.83
C ASP A 173 8.30 2.65 -26.12
N ASP A 174 9.41 2.46 -25.39
CA ASP A 174 10.11 3.55 -24.69
C ASP A 174 10.97 4.38 -25.66
N ASP A 175 10.54 5.61 -25.94
CA ASP A 175 11.36 6.59 -26.66
C ASP A 175 12.49 7.11 -25.76
N HIS A 176 13.67 6.52 -25.90
CA HIS A 176 14.89 6.94 -25.19
C HIS A 176 15.58 8.19 -25.80
N SER A 177 14.94 8.88 -26.75
CA SER A 177 15.53 10.07 -27.35
C SER A 177 15.69 11.18 -26.32
N ARG A 178 16.76 11.96 -26.48
CA ARG A 178 16.98 13.18 -25.69
C ARG A 178 15.82 14.16 -25.81
N ALA A 179 15.11 14.15 -26.94
CA ALA A 179 13.92 14.94 -27.18
C ALA A 179 12.72 14.48 -26.33
N ALA A 180 12.55 13.17 -26.12
CA ALA A 180 11.54 12.63 -25.22
C ALA A 180 11.84 12.92 -23.75
N GLU A 181 13.11 12.79 -23.33
CA GLU A 181 13.56 13.19 -21.98
C GLU A 181 13.33 14.69 -21.75
N GLU A 182 13.77 15.56 -22.67
CA GLU A 182 13.55 17.00 -22.59
C GLU A 182 12.05 17.37 -22.65
N LYS A 183 11.22 16.60 -23.36
CA LYS A 183 9.76 16.77 -23.36
C LYS A 183 9.11 16.32 -22.05
N HIS A 184 9.63 15.28 -21.39
CA HIS A 184 9.15 14.82 -20.10
C HIS A 184 9.41 15.86 -19.01
N PHE A 185 10.62 16.43 -19.00
CA PHE A 185 11.02 17.46 -18.04
C PHE A 185 10.68 18.90 -18.49
N LYS A 186 10.02 19.09 -19.65
CA LYS A 186 9.65 20.42 -20.17
C LYS A 186 8.74 21.22 -19.24
N LYS A 187 7.99 20.55 -18.36
CA LYS A 187 7.15 21.16 -17.32
C LYS A 187 7.79 21.16 -15.92
N GLY A 188 8.92 20.49 -15.75
CA GLY A 188 9.69 20.46 -14.50
C GLY A 188 10.74 21.57 -14.46
N THR A 189 11.36 21.76 -13.31
CA THR A 189 12.48 22.69 -13.20
C THR A 189 13.73 22.09 -13.85
N GLN A 190 14.65 22.93 -14.34
CA GLN A 190 15.96 22.46 -14.84
C GLN A 190 16.74 21.68 -13.77
N VAL A 191 16.41 21.91 -12.49
CA VAL A 191 16.96 21.17 -11.34
C VAL A 191 16.46 19.72 -11.33
N ASP A 192 15.17 19.46 -11.57
CA ASP A 192 14.61 18.10 -11.59
C ASP A 192 15.28 17.23 -12.66
N LEU A 193 15.48 17.78 -13.87
CA LEU A 193 16.20 17.10 -14.94
C LEU A 193 17.66 16.82 -14.55
N THR A 194 18.31 17.78 -13.87
CA THR A 194 19.71 17.64 -13.44
C THR A 194 19.86 16.59 -12.34
N VAL A 195 18.98 16.59 -11.34
CA VAL A 195 18.94 15.61 -10.26
C VAL A 195 18.66 14.21 -10.84
N ALA A 196 17.66 14.07 -11.72
CA ALA A 196 17.36 12.80 -12.38
C ALA A 196 18.56 12.25 -13.15
N ARG A 197 19.25 13.10 -13.93
CA ARG A 197 20.47 12.70 -14.66
C ARG A 197 21.61 12.29 -13.74
N LYS A 198 21.80 13.01 -12.63
CA LYS A 198 22.84 12.68 -11.65
C LYS A 198 22.53 11.36 -10.94
N LEU A 199 21.29 11.12 -10.54
CA LEU A 199 20.85 9.85 -9.96
C LEU A 199 21.04 8.69 -10.95
N THR A 200 20.69 8.89 -12.22
CA THR A 200 20.93 7.89 -13.29
C THR A 200 22.42 7.60 -13.45
N LEU A 201 23.26 8.64 -13.54
CA LEU A 201 24.72 8.49 -13.65
C LEU A 201 25.28 7.69 -12.46
N VAL A 202 24.86 8.05 -11.25
CA VAL A 202 25.29 7.41 -10.00
C VAL A 202 24.82 5.95 -9.94
N SER A 203 23.61 5.65 -10.39
CA SER A 203 23.08 4.27 -10.47
C SER A 203 23.92 3.36 -11.39
N GLN A 204 24.60 3.95 -12.38
CA GLN A 204 25.49 3.27 -13.31
C GLN A 204 26.95 3.29 -12.88
N TRP A 205 27.30 3.98 -11.78
CA TRP A 205 28.68 4.20 -11.38
C TRP A 205 29.40 2.88 -11.07
N SER A 206 28.77 1.98 -10.34
CA SER A 206 29.34 0.68 -9.97
C SER A 206 29.59 -0.23 -11.17
N SER A 207 28.77 -0.15 -12.23
CA SER A 207 28.97 -0.93 -13.45
C SER A 207 30.08 -0.39 -14.36
N ARG A 208 30.49 0.87 -14.19
CA ARG A 208 31.56 1.48 -15.02
C ARG A 208 32.97 1.20 -14.51
N TYR A 209 33.12 0.90 -13.23
CA TYR A 209 34.43 0.70 -12.59
C TYR A 209 34.59 -0.66 -11.90
N GLY A 210 33.54 -1.51 -11.89
CA GLY A 210 33.65 -2.90 -11.47
C GLY A 210 34.24 -3.79 -12.59
N GLN A 211 34.92 -4.88 -12.21
CA GLN A 211 35.39 -5.90 -13.15
C GLN A 211 34.25 -6.36 -14.09
N HIS A 212 34.59 -6.66 -15.35
CA HIS A 212 33.65 -7.17 -16.35
C HIS A 212 32.79 -8.30 -15.75
N GLY A 213 31.50 -8.01 -15.58
CA GLY A 213 30.54 -8.91 -14.92
C GLY A 213 29.70 -8.24 -13.82
N PHE A 214 30.07 -7.05 -13.34
CA PHE A 214 29.25 -6.30 -12.39
C PHE A 214 28.02 -5.67 -13.06
N VAL A 215 26.90 -6.39 -13.00
CA VAL A 215 25.56 -5.88 -13.31
C VAL A 215 25.25 -4.74 -12.32
N GLY A 216 24.74 -3.60 -12.82
CA GLY A 216 24.62 -2.34 -12.08
C GLY A 216 23.89 -2.41 -10.73
N LEU A 217 23.76 -1.26 -10.05
CA LEU A 217 23.27 -1.13 -8.66
C LEU A 217 21.95 -1.87 -8.32
N ARG A 218 21.18 -2.31 -9.32
CA ARG A 218 19.93 -3.05 -9.15
C ARG A 218 20.11 -4.53 -8.75
N VAL A 219 21.30 -5.13 -8.89
CA VAL A 219 21.42 -6.60 -8.74
C VAL A 219 22.17 -7.08 -7.49
N ALA A 220 23.21 -6.40 -6.98
CA ALA A 220 24.01 -7.03 -5.91
C ALA A 220 24.90 -6.09 -5.05
N SER A 221 24.45 -4.90 -4.64
CA SER A 221 25.20 -4.14 -3.63
C SER A 221 24.31 -3.66 -2.50
N SER A 222 24.86 -3.69 -1.28
CA SER A 222 24.32 -2.98 -0.12
C SER A 222 23.81 -1.60 -0.55
N ALA A 223 22.60 -1.23 -0.11
CA ALA A 223 21.94 0.03 -0.40
C ALA A 223 22.95 1.16 -0.60
N PHE A 224 22.83 1.89 -1.70
CA PHE A 224 23.66 3.03 -2.07
C PHE A 224 24.01 3.87 -0.82
N LYS A 225 25.23 3.70 -0.29
CA LYS A 225 25.72 4.54 0.81
C LYS A 225 26.16 5.86 0.21
N THR A 226 25.21 6.78 0.17
CA THR A 226 25.43 8.19 -0.15
C THR A 226 26.50 8.75 0.81
N GLY A 227 27.56 9.36 0.28
CA GLY A 227 28.49 10.14 1.11
C GLY A 227 27.88 11.47 1.53
N GLU A 228 28.37 12.05 2.63
CA GLU A 228 27.93 13.37 3.14
C GLU A 228 28.02 14.48 2.08
N ALA A 229 28.94 14.35 1.12
CA ALA A 229 29.10 15.27 0.00
C ALA A 229 27.89 15.32 -0.96
N LEU A 230 27.17 14.19 -1.13
CA LEU A 230 25.97 14.17 -1.98
C LEU A 230 24.81 14.89 -1.29
N TRP A 231 24.63 14.66 0.01
CA TRP A 231 23.61 15.37 0.79
C TRP A 231 23.89 16.86 0.85
N LYS A 232 25.15 17.27 1.08
CA LYS A 232 25.58 18.67 0.97
C LYS A 232 25.29 19.28 -0.41
N TRP A 233 25.44 18.51 -1.49
CA TRP A 233 25.09 18.96 -2.83
C TRP A 233 23.58 19.11 -3.04
N ILE A 234 22.78 18.16 -2.58
CA ILE A 234 21.31 18.22 -2.63
C ILE A 234 20.82 19.41 -1.80
N ASP A 235 21.31 19.57 -0.57
CA ASP A 235 20.97 20.69 0.31
C ASP A 235 21.35 22.02 -0.32
N ARG A 236 22.53 22.10 -0.96
CA ARG A 236 22.93 23.30 -1.70
C ARG A 236 22.00 23.59 -2.86
N CYS A 237 21.61 22.59 -3.65
CA CYS A 237 20.63 22.77 -4.72
C CYS A 237 19.26 23.23 -4.20
N MET A 238 18.83 22.75 -3.03
CA MET A 238 17.58 23.16 -2.38
C MET A 238 17.66 24.60 -1.84
N ILE A 239 18.80 25.01 -1.29
CA ILE A 239 19.05 26.40 -0.85
C ILE A 239 19.09 27.35 -2.05
N ASP A 240 19.84 27.00 -3.09
CA ASP A 240 19.92 27.81 -4.31
C ASP A 240 18.53 27.94 -5.00
N LEU A 241 17.65 26.94 -4.85
CA LEU A 241 16.25 26.99 -5.28
C LEU A 241 15.40 27.95 -4.43
N GLN A 242 15.61 28.00 -3.12
CA GLN A 242 14.90 28.93 -2.23
C GLN A 242 15.31 30.39 -2.48
N GLU A 243 16.58 30.64 -2.82
CA GLU A 243 17.08 31.98 -3.16
C GLU A 243 16.66 32.46 -4.56
N MET A 244 16.31 31.56 -5.48
CA MET A 244 15.86 31.92 -6.84
C MET A 244 14.37 32.27 -6.93
N TYR A 245 13.55 31.78 -5.97
CA TYR A 245 12.10 31.90 -5.99
C TYR A 245 11.51 32.53 -4.71
N GLY A 246 12.34 32.98 -3.78
CA GLY A 246 12.00 33.84 -2.65
C GLY A 246 12.30 35.30 -2.95
#